data_AF-A0A921TGT9-F1
#
_entry.id   AF-A0A921TGT9-F1
#
_cell.length_a   1.000
_cell.length_b   1.000
_cell.length_c   1.000
_cell.angle_alpha   90.00
_cell.angle_beta   90.00
_cell.angle_gamma   90.00
#
_symmetry.space_group_name_H-M   'P 1'
#
loop_
_entity.id
_entity.type
_entity.pdbx_description
1 polymer ?
#
loop_
_entity_poly.entity_id
_entity_poly.type
_entity_poly.pdbx_seq_one_letter_code
_entity_poly.pdbx_strand_id
1 'polypeptide(L)'
;MQSVIELADLSAEQQLCLETAVRCAGLTEVQPHLWTGTLARAGSARRGFVYRATVEPLIDRGLLRHALVGILPTDAGIELVDCGRVARAVAEGRA
;
A
#
# COMPACT_ATOMS: atom_id res chain seq x y z
N MET A 1 5.92 -15.70 14.53
CA MET A 1 5.77 -14.58 15.50
C MET A 1 4.67 -13.63 15.02
N GLN A 2 3.88 -13.03 15.92
CA GLN A 2 2.99 -11.92 15.57
C GLN A 2 3.79 -10.61 15.61
N SER A 3 3.78 -9.86 14.51
CA SER A 3 4.33 -8.51 14.45
C SER A 3 3.19 -7.52 14.46
N VAL A 4 3.29 -6.50 15.30
CA VAL A 4 2.40 -5.34 15.22
C VAL A 4 2.93 -4.42 14.13
N ILE A 5 2.04 -3.88 13.30
CA ILE A 5 2.34 -2.81 12.36
C ILE A 5 1.55 -1.58 12.81
N GLU A 6 2.25 -0.49 13.07
CA GLU A 6 1.65 0.81 13.35
C GLU A 6 1.66 1.67 12.09
N LEU A 7 0.71 2.60 11.98
CA LEU A 7 0.64 3.50 10.83
C LEU A 7 1.93 4.36 10.73
N ALA A 8 2.52 4.70 11.88
CA ALA A 8 3.77 5.43 11.98
C ALA A 8 4.99 4.66 11.43
N ASP A 9 4.90 3.34 11.27
CA ASP A 9 5.96 2.52 10.65
C ASP A 9 6.03 2.68 9.12
N LEU A 10 4.99 3.29 8.52
CA LEU A 10 4.90 3.53 7.08
C LEU A 10 5.45 4.92 6.74
N SER A 11 6.11 5.05 5.57
CA SER A 11 6.48 6.37 5.05
C SER A 11 5.23 7.20 4.74
N ALA A 12 5.38 8.52 4.66
CA ALA A 12 4.27 9.41 4.31
C ALA A 12 3.62 9.04 2.96
N GLU A 13 4.40 8.61 1.96
CA GLU A 13 3.84 8.15 0.69
C GLU A 13 3.13 6.79 0.81
N GLN A 14 3.60 5.90 1.68
CA GLN A 14 2.95 4.62 1.94
C GLN A 14 1.62 4.81 2.68
N GLN A 15 1.59 5.71 3.67
CA GLN A 15 0.35 6.09 4.36
C GLN A 15 -0.66 6.66 3.37
N LEU A 16 -0.26 7.63 2.55
CA LEU A 16 -1.11 8.22 1.52
C LEU A 16 -1.64 7.18 0.52
N CYS A 17 -0.78 6.26 0.09
CA CYS A 17 -1.14 5.16 -0.81
C CYS A 17 -2.19 4.24 -0.19
N LEU A 18 -1.97 3.80 1.05
CA LEU A 18 -2.89 2.93 1.78
C LEU A 18 -4.23 3.61 2.05
N GLU A 19 -4.22 4.86 2.53
CA GLU A 19 -5.44 5.65 2.74
C GLU A 19 -6.23 5.82 1.45
N THR A 20 -5.55 6.08 0.33
CA THR A 20 -6.20 6.20 -0.97
C THR A 20 -6.81 4.88 -1.41
N ALA A 21 -6.10 3.76 -1.20
CA ALA A 21 -6.63 2.43 -1.51
C ALA A 21 -7.90 2.12 -0.72
N VAL A 22 -7.94 2.48 0.56
CA VAL A 22 -9.11 2.29 1.43
C VAL A 22 -10.27 3.20 1.01
N ARG A 23 -10.02 4.52 0.88
CA ARG A 23 -11.09 5.50 0.57
C ARG A 23 -11.65 5.35 -0.83
N CYS A 24 -10.84 4.93 -1.80
CA CYS A 24 -11.26 4.75 -3.19
C CYS A 24 -11.65 3.31 -3.54
N ALA A 25 -11.68 2.39 -2.56
CA ALA A 25 -11.93 0.97 -2.77
C ALA A 25 -10.97 0.33 -3.80
N GLY A 26 -9.72 0.81 -3.86
CA GLY A 26 -8.66 0.30 -4.70
C GLY A 26 -7.81 1.36 -5.40
N LEU A 27 -6.71 0.87 -5.96
CA LEU A 27 -5.76 1.58 -6.78
C LEU A 27 -5.83 1.00 -8.20
N THR A 28 -6.30 1.79 -9.17
CA THR A 28 -6.40 1.42 -10.60
C THR A 28 -5.38 2.15 -11.48
N GLU A 29 -4.80 1.49 -12.49
CA GLU A 29 -3.75 2.08 -13.36
C GLU A 29 -4.15 3.39 -14.07
N VAL A 30 -5.44 3.74 -14.03
CA VAL A 30 -6.02 4.97 -14.56
C VAL A 30 -5.64 6.21 -13.71
N GLN A 31 -5.29 6.05 -12.43
CA GLN A 31 -5.08 7.18 -11.50
C GLN A 31 -3.83 7.08 -10.60
N PRO A 32 -2.63 6.78 -11.14
CA PRO A 32 -1.41 6.56 -10.34
C PRO A 32 -0.94 7.80 -9.55
N HIS A 33 -1.41 8.99 -9.94
CA HIS A 33 -1.06 10.26 -9.29
C HIS A 33 -1.76 10.49 -7.96
N LEU A 34 -2.87 9.78 -7.70
CA LEU A 34 -3.59 9.90 -6.45
C LEU A 34 -2.88 9.19 -5.30
N TRP A 35 -2.03 8.20 -5.58
CA TRP A 35 -1.48 7.30 -4.55
C TRP A 35 -0.11 7.73 -4.02
N THR A 36 0.51 8.73 -4.64
CA THR A 36 1.94 9.00 -4.49
C THR A 36 2.22 10.46 -4.17
N GLY A 37 1.19 11.30 -4.10
CA GLY A 37 1.29 12.76 -3.90
C GLY A 37 2.09 13.49 -5.00
N THR A 38 2.72 12.76 -5.92
CA THR A 38 3.75 13.23 -6.82
C THR A 38 3.27 13.00 -8.24
N LEU A 39 2.73 14.07 -8.82
CA LEU A 39 2.36 14.31 -10.22
C LEU A 39 2.47 13.13 -11.21
N ALA A 40 1.33 12.88 -11.86
CA ALA A 40 1.05 12.03 -13.03
C ALA A 40 1.98 12.19 -14.27
N ARG A 41 3.02 13.03 -14.22
CA ARG A 41 3.91 13.34 -15.35
C ARG A 41 5.26 12.63 -15.32
N ALA A 42 5.38 11.56 -14.53
CA ALA A 42 6.52 10.67 -14.61
C ALA A 42 6.38 9.68 -15.78
N GLY A 43 7.35 9.69 -16.70
CA GLY A 43 7.49 8.66 -17.74
C GLY A 43 7.56 7.24 -17.14
N SER A 44 7.35 6.23 -17.98
CA SER A 44 7.20 4.81 -17.59
C SER A 44 8.26 4.30 -16.61
N ALA A 45 9.52 4.71 -16.74
CA ALA A 45 10.61 4.31 -15.86
C ALA A 45 10.44 4.79 -14.39
N ARG A 46 9.93 6.00 -14.17
CA ARG A 46 9.68 6.51 -12.80
C ARG A 46 8.43 5.86 -12.17
N ARG A 47 7.45 5.45 -12.98
CA ARG A 47 6.25 4.75 -12.46
C ARG A 47 6.61 3.42 -11.80
N GLY A 48 7.50 2.65 -12.43
CA GLY A 48 8.00 1.40 -11.85
C GLY A 48 8.76 1.62 -10.54
N PHE A 49 9.57 2.68 -10.46
CA PHE A 49 10.29 3.02 -9.23
C PHE A 49 9.35 3.39 -8.08
N VAL A 50 8.36 4.24 -8.34
CA VAL A 50 7.41 4.67 -7.30
C VAL A 50 6.55 3.49 -6.84
N TYR A 51 6.10 2.64 -7.75
CA TYR A 51 5.40 1.40 -7.42
C TYR A 51 6.20 0.51 -6.46
N ARG A 52 7.48 0.27 -6.75
CA ARG A 52 8.37 -0.56 -5.90
C ARG A 52 8.66 0.07 -4.54
N ALA A 53 8.68 1.41 -4.47
CA ALA A 53 8.95 2.12 -3.22
C ALA A 53 7.72 2.22 -2.31
N THR A 54 6.51 2.31 -2.87
CA THR A 54 5.29 2.59 -2.09
C THR A 54 4.31 1.43 -2.04
N VAL A 55 4.07 0.74 -3.16
CA VAL A 55 3.00 -0.27 -3.27
C VAL A 55 3.50 -1.66 -2.93
N GLU A 56 4.64 -2.07 -3.50
CA GLU A 56 5.24 -3.39 -3.26
C GLU A 56 5.48 -3.67 -1.76
N PRO A 57 6.01 -2.74 -0.94
CA PRO A 57 6.23 -2.99 0.47
C PRO A 57 4.92 -3.07 1.29
N LEU A 58 3.82 -2.51 0.79
CA LEU A 58 2.50 -2.65 1.40
C LEU A 58 1.86 -4.00 1.05
N ILE A 59 2.13 -4.52 -0.15
CA ILE A 59 1.72 -5.88 -0.56
C ILE A 59 2.50 -6.93 0.23
N ASP A 60 3.81 -6.75 0.41
CA ASP A 60 4.66 -7.66 1.20
C ASP A 60 4.24 -7.70 2.68
N ARG A 61 3.81 -6.56 3.23
CA ARG A 61 3.19 -6.47 4.55
C ARG A 61 1.74 -6.99 4.59
N GLY A 62 1.21 -7.38 3.44
CA GLY A 62 -0.16 -7.86 3.21
C GLY A 62 -1.24 -6.79 3.37
N LEU A 63 -0.90 -5.51 3.50
CA LEU A 63 -1.86 -4.41 3.69
C LEU A 63 -2.63 -4.12 2.40
N LEU A 64 -1.99 -4.39 1.26
CA LEU A 64 -2.57 -4.37 -0.06
C LEU A 64 -2.50 -5.78 -0.70
N ARG A 65 -3.29 -6.00 -1.75
CA ARG A 65 -3.22 -7.20 -2.58
C ARG A 65 -3.46 -6.89 -4.05
N HIS A 66 -2.84 -7.66 -4.93
CA HIS A 66 -3.19 -7.66 -6.34
C HIS A 66 -4.61 -8.20 -6.56
N ALA A 67 -5.33 -7.57 -7.48
CA ALA A 67 -6.63 -7.98 -7.98
C ALA A 67 -6.65 -7.86 -9.51
N LEU A 68 -7.67 -8.45 -10.14
CA LEU A 68 -7.82 -8.44 -11.61
C LEU A 68 -7.88 -7.02 -12.21
N VAL A 69 -8.34 -6.03 -11.45
CA VAL A 69 -8.60 -4.66 -11.94
C VAL A 69 -7.72 -3.63 -11.22
N GLY A 70 -6.65 -4.06 -10.56
CA GLY A 70 -5.74 -3.17 -9.84
C GLY A 70 -5.28 -3.74 -8.50
N ILE A 71 -5.21 -2.89 -7.49
CA ILE A 71 -4.68 -3.23 -6.17
C ILE A 71 -5.70 -2.83 -5.13
N LEU A 72 -6.07 -3.75 -4.27
CA LEU A 72 -7.12 -3.56 -3.28
C LEU A 72 -6.52 -3.53 -1.87
N PRO A 73 -7.11 -2.77 -0.94
CA PRO A 73 -6.80 -2.94 0.46
C PRO A 73 -7.23 -4.33 0.93
N THR A 74 -6.48 -4.89 1.87
CA THR A 74 -6.93 -6.05 2.64
C THR A 74 -7.66 -5.61 3.90
N ASP A 75 -8.33 -6.53 4.59
CA ASP A 75 -8.99 -6.24 5.86
C ASP A 75 -8.02 -5.62 6.89
N ALA A 76 -6.77 -6.11 6.92
CA ALA A 76 -5.72 -5.54 7.76
C ALA A 76 -5.26 -4.14 7.31
N GLY A 77 -5.30 -3.85 6.01
CA GLY A 77 -5.03 -2.51 5.49
C GLY A 77 -6.12 -1.51 5.87
N ILE A 78 -7.39 -1.96 5.85
CA ILE A 78 -8.55 -1.17 6.29
C ILE A 78 -8.44 -0.92 7.81
N GLU A 79 -8.22 -1.97 8.59
CA GLU A 79 -8.07 -1.88 10.05
C GLU A 79 -6.91 -0.95 10.45
N LEU A 80 -5.77 -1.01 9.75
CA LEU A 80 -4.63 -0.13 10.03
C LEU A 80 -4.96 1.34 9.79
N VAL A 81 -5.74 1.67 8.75
CA VAL A 81 -6.18 3.05 8.48
C VAL A 81 -7.21 3.53 9.51
N ASP A 82 -8.16 2.66 9.88
CA ASP A 82 -9.24 3.04 10.80
C ASP A 82 -8.77 3.12 12.26
N CYS A 83 -7.88 2.21 12.68
CA CYS A 83 -7.46 2.04 14.07
C CYS A 83 -6.02 2.51 14.35
N GLY A 84 -5.25 2.82 13.31
CA GLY A 84 -3.85 3.25 13.42
C GLY A 84 -2.84 2.13 13.75
N ARG A 85 -3.30 0.89 13.98
CA ARG A 85 -2.46 -0.28 14.27
C ARG A 85 -3.16 -1.58 13.87
N VAL A 86 -2.39 -2.59 13.48
CA VAL A 86 -2.90 -3.95 13.24
C VAL A 86 -1.90 -5.00 13.71
N ALA A 87 -2.37 -6.03 14.43
CA ALA A 87 -1.54 -7.16 14.84
C ALA A 87 -1.59 -8.24 13.74
N ARG A 88 -0.43 -8.62 13.18
CA ARG A 88 -0.40 -9.57 12.07
C ARG A 88 0.68 -10.64 12.22
N ALA A 89 0.37 -11.86 11.80
CA ALA A 89 1.39 -12.85 11.52
C ALA A 89 2.20 -12.38 10.30
N VAL A 90 3.48 -12.07 10.50
CA VAL A 90 4.40 -11.87 9.38
C VAL A 90 4.63 -13.25 8.79
N ALA A 91 4.32 -13.41 7.51
CA ALA A 91 4.82 -14.56 6.78
C ALA A 91 6.34 -14.45 6.82
N GLU A 92 7.01 -15.33 7.57
CA GLU A 92 8.47 -15.42 7.58
C GLU A 92 8.91 -15.47 6.12
N GLY A 93 9.61 -14.42 5.69
CA GLY A 93 10.09 -14.31 4.31
C GLY A 93 10.83 -15.58 3.96
N ARG A 94 10.46 -16.19 2.84
CA ARG A 94 11.21 -17.33 2.29
C ARG A 94 12.66 -16.91 2.16
N ALA A 95 13.54 -17.73 2.76
CA ALA A 95 14.98 -17.71 2.63
C ALA A 95 15.45 -17.77 1.16
#